data_AF-A0A318J8F2-F1
#
_entry.id   AF-A0A318J8F2-F1
#
_cell.length_a   1.000
_cell.length_b   1.000
_cell.length_c   1.000
_cell.angle_alpha   90.00
_cell.angle_beta   90.00
_cell.angle_gamma   90.00
#
_symmetry.space_group_name_H-M   'P 1'
#
loop_
_entity.id
_entity.type
_entity.pdbx_description
1 polymer ?
#
loop_
_entity_poly.entity_id
_entity_poly.type
_entity_poly.pdbx_seq_one_letter_code
_entity_poly.pdbx_strand_id
1 'polypeptide(L)'
;MRIDQSYRRFDIAATLSPLPGNRAIATVDVTTDDPARIADLGTGYFLQIRKWVESNDVAQLTVVFDECKVAIDHYADNVDDA
;
A
#
# COMPACT_ATOMS: atom_id res chain seq x y z
N MET A 1 -12.77 -7.40 -2.40
CA MET A 1 -11.69 -8.26 -1.86
C MET A 1 -10.78 -7.36 -1.02
N ARG A 2 -10.10 -7.90 -0.01
CA ARG A 2 -9.24 -7.11 0.88
C ARG A 2 -8.03 -7.91 1.37
N ILE A 3 -6.91 -7.23 1.58
CA ILE A 3 -5.69 -7.72 2.23
C ILE A 3 -5.38 -6.75 3.36
N ASP A 4 -5.08 -7.26 4.54
CA ASP A 4 -4.64 -6.49 5.70
C ASP A 4 -3.38 -7.14 6.26
N GLN A 5 -2.30 -6.38 6.39
CA GLN A 5 -1.03 -6.91 6.89
C GLN A 5 -0.15 -5.80 7.47
N SER A 6 0.51 -6.12 8.58
CA SER A 6 1.59 -5.29 9.11
C SER A 6 2.92 -5.63 8.42
N TYR A 7 3.67 -4.60 8.00
CA TYR A 7 4.97 -4.73 7.36
C TYR A 7 5.89 -3.60 7.82
N ARG A 8 7.08 -3.93 8.36
CA ARG A 8 8.03 -2.96 8.93
C ARG A 8 7.35 -1.87 9.78
N ARG A 9 6.49 -2.24 10.75
CA ARG A 9 5.74 -1.30 11.62
C ARG A 9 4.76 -0.34 10.93
N PHE A 10 4.44 -0.59 9.66
CA PHE A 10 3.28 -0.02 8.99
C PHE A 10 2.16 -1.04 8.97
N ASP A 11 0.93 -0.58 9.17
CA ASP A 11 -0.27 -1.35 8.88
C ASP A 11 -0.77 -0.96 7.49
N ILE A 12 -0.85 -1.96 6.62
CA ILE A 12 -1.22 -1.79 5.21
C ILE A 12 -2.56 -2.49 4.96
N ALA A 13 -3.52 -1.74 4.44
CA ALA A 13 -4.83 -2.22 4.07
C ALA A 13 -5.05 -2.03 2.57
N ALA A 14 -5.13 -3.11 1.81
CA ALA A 14 -5.43 -3.07 0.38
C ALA A 14 -6.86 -3.54 0.11
N THR A 15 -7.65 -2.76 -0.62
CA THR A 15 -9.02 -3.07 -1.01
C THR A 15 -9.17 -3.05 -2.52
N LEU A 16 -9.97 -3.98 -3.04
CA LEU A 16 -10.36 -4.02 -4.45
C LEU A 16 -11.84 -3.70 -4.58
N SER A 17 -12.12 -2.56 -5.23
CA SER A 17 -13.47 -2.05 -5.49
C SER A 17 -13.87 -2.31 -6.94
N PRO A 18 -14.84 -3.18 -7.23
CA PRO A 18 -15.18 -3.56 -8.60
C PRO A 18 -15.73 -2.38 -9.42
N LEU A 19 -15.46 -2.41 -10.73
CA LEU A 19 -16.01 -1.53 -11.76
C LEU A 19 -16.72 -2.34 -12.86
N PRO A 20 -17.57 -1.72 -13.70
CA PRO A 20 -18.17 -2.40 -14.85
C PRO A 20 -17.14 -2.98 -15.82
N GLY A 21 -17.41 -4.15 -16.37
CA GLY A 21 -16.56 -4.80 -17.38
C GLY A 21 -15.35 -5.51 -16.79
N ASN A 22 -15.51 -6.20 -15.65
CA ASN A 22 -14.48 -6.93 -14.91
C ASN A 22 -13.30 -6.10 -14.38
N ARG A 23 -13.30 -4.77 -14.53
CA ARG A 23 -12.22 -3.89 -14.05
C ARG A 23 -12.33 -3.60 -12.56
N ALA A 24 -11.30 -3.01 -11.95
CA ALA A 24 -11.41 -2.58 -10.56
C ALA A 24 -10.51 -1.39 -10.14
N ILE A 25 -10.96 -0.85 -9.01
CA ILE A 25 -10.38 0.02 -7.99
C ILE A 25 -9.39 -0.61 -7.01
N ALA A 26 -8.08 -0.70 -7.26
CA ALA A 26 -7.16 -1.09 -6.18
C ALA A 26 -6.82 0.14 -5.33
N THR A 27 -7.14 0.08 -4.04
CA THR A 27 -6.78 1.12 -3.05
C THR A 27 -5.89 0.48 -2.00
N VAL A 28 -4.76 1.08 -1.68
CA VAL A 28 -3.87 0.66 -0.59
C VAL A 28 -3.73 1.83 0.37
N ASP A 29 -4.14 1.63 1.62
CA ASP A 29 -4.00 2.57 2.71
C ASP A 29 -2.83 2.13 3.60
N VAL A 30 -1.94 3.07 3.92
CA VAL A 30 -0.78 2.82 4.79
C VAL A 30 -0.90 3.69 6.03
N THR A 31 -0.84 3.05 7.19
CA THR A 31 -0.93 3.70 8.50
C THR A 31 0.20 3.22 9.40
N THR A 32 0.54 3.98 10.43
CA THR A 32 1.49 3.58 11.46
C THR A 32 1.16 4.33 12.76
N ASP A 33 1.49 3.72 13.89
CA ASP A 33 1.41 4.32 15.22
C ASP A 33 2.65 5.18 15.55
N ASP A 34 3.70 5.12 14.73
CA ASP A 34 4.93 5.88 14.87
C ASP A 34 4.94 7.10 13.93
N PRO A 35 4.67 8.32 14.44
CA PRO A 35 4.62 9.53 13.61
C PRO A 35 5.99 9.92 13.03
N ALA A 36 7.11 9.49 13.63
CA ALA A 36 8.45 9.78 13.10
C ALA A 36 8.67 9.08 11.75
N ARG A 37 8.09 7.89 11.57
CA ARG A 37 8.13 7.16 10.31
C ARG A 37 7.41 7.90 9.20
N ILE A 38 6.22 8.46 9.42
CA ILE A 38 5.49 9.19 8.35
C ILE A 38 6.26 10.46 7.89
N ALA A 39 6.99 11.10 8.81
CA ALA A 39 7.65 12.38 8.57
C ALA A 39 8.91 12.28 7.68
N ASP A 40 9.69 11.20 7.79
CA ASP A 40 10.99 11.08 7.11
C ASP A 40 10.95 10.41 5.73
N LEU A 41 9.91 9.64 5.42
CA LEU A 41 9.92 8.76 4.25
C LEU A 41 9.52 9.42 2.91
N GLY A 42 9.19 10.72 2.89
CA GLY A 42 8.42 11.28 1.76
C GLY A 42 7.06 10.59 1.55
N THR A 43 6.60 9.81 2.54
CA THR A 43 5.43 8.92 2.50
C THR A 43 4.09 9.61 2.44
N GLY A 44 4.04 10.93 2.50
CA GLY A 44 2.80 11.66 2.22
C GLY A 44 2.15 11.22 0.89
N TYR A 45 2.96 10.83 -0.10
CA TYR A 45 2.49 10.30 -1.38
C TYR A 45 1.96 8.85 -1.34
N PHE A 46 2.32 8.07 -0.30
CA PHE A 46 2.00 6.64 -0.19
C PHE A 46 1.03 6.31 0.95
N LEU A 47 0.58 7.30 1.73
CA LEU A 47 -0.48 7.11 2.74
C LEU A 47 -1.74 6.50 2.13
N GLN A 48 -2.00 6.81 0.86
CA GLN A 48 -3.03 6.15 0.08
C GLN A 48 -2.59 6.04 -1.39
N ILE A 49 -2.55 4.83 -1.91
CA ILE A 49 -2.33 4.55 -3.34
C ILE A 49 -3.68 4.13 -3.93
N ARG A 50 -4.03 4.70 -5.08
CA ARG A 50 -5.22 4.29 -5.83
C ARG A 50 -4.85 4.01 -7.28
N LYS A 51 -4.97 2.75 -7.69
CA LYS A 51 -4.56 2.27 -9.01
C LYS A 51 -5.70 1.56 -9.71
N TRP A 52 -5.93 1.92 -10.97
CA TRP A 52 -6.85 1.19 -11.82
C TRP A 52 -6.24 -0.14 -12.23
N VAL A 53 -7.03 -1.22 -12.19
CA VAL A 53 -6.60 -2.56 -12.61
C VAL A 53 -7.58 -3.16 -13.61
N GLU A 54 -7.04 -3.96 -14.53
CA GLU A 54 -7.78 -4.55 -15.65
C GLU A 54 -8.73 -5.67 -15.22
N SER A 55 -8.51 -6.28 -14.06
CA SER A 55 -9.37 -7.34 -13.52
C SER A 55 -9.72 -7.15 -12.04
N ASN A 56 -10.95 -7.52 -11.67
CA ASN A 56 -11.43 -7.59 -10.30
C ASN A 56 -10.99 -8.91 -9.64
N ASP A 57 -9.68 -9.13 -9.61
CA ASP A 57 -9.02 -10.33 -9.11
C ASP A 57 -8.09 -9.97 -7.93
N VAL A 58 -8.07 -10.81 -6.90
CA VAL A 58 -7.17 -10.67 -5.75
C VAL A 58 -5.70 -10.76 -6.16
N ALA A 59 -5.38 -11.43 -7.27
CA ALA A 59 -4.03 -11.45 -7.83
C ALA A 59 -3.56 -10.04 -8.23
N GLN A 60 -4.43 -9.22 -8.85
CA GLN A 60 -4.12 -7.82 -9.18
C GLN A 60 -3.94 -7.00 -7.91
N LEU A 61 -4.80 -7.21 -6.90
CA LEU A 61 -4.67 -6.52 -5.62
C LEU A 61 -3.33 -6.85 -4.93
N THR A 62 -2.87 -8.10 -5.04
CA THR A 62 -1.59 -8.55 -4.48
C THR A 62 -0.40 -7.85 -5.15
N VAL A 63 -0.43 -7.68 -6.48
CA VAL A 63 0.62 -6.93 -7.19
C VAL A 63 0.71 -5.48 -6.70
N VAL A 64 -0.42 -4.78 -6.59
CA VAL A 64 -0.43 -3.38 -6.09
C VAL A 64 0.05 -3.30 -4.63
N PHE A 65 -0.29 -4.31 -3.84
CA PHE A 65 0.15 -4.41 -2.45
C PHE A 65 1.67 -4.68 -2.34
N ASP A 66 2.25 -5.52 -3.19
CA ASP A 66 3.70 -5.76 -3.22
C ASP A 66 4.48 -4.54 -3.73
N GLU A 67 3.96 -3.81 -4.72
CA GLU A 67 4.52 -2.51 -5.14
C GLU A 67 4.60 -1.52 -3.96
N CYS A 68 3.59 -1.51 -3.08
CA CYS A 68 3.59 -0.68 -1.88
C CYS A 68 4.69 -1.09 -0.88
N LYS A 69 4.92 -2.40 -0.69
CA LYS A 69 6.01 -2.88 0.17
C LYS A 69 7.38 -2.49 -0.36
N VAL A 70 7.60 -2.59 -1.67
CA VAL A 70 8.86 -2.17 -2.31
C VAL A 70 9.11 -0.67 -2.09
N ALA A 71 8.07 0.16 -2.19
CA ALA A 71 8.19 1.58 -1.88
C ALA A 71 8.54 1.80 -0.40
N ILE A 72 7.86 1.10 0.52
CA ILE A 72 8.19 1.18 1.95
C ILE A 72 9.64 0.78 2.20
N ASP A 73 10.14 -0.30 1.62
CA ASP A 73 11.54 -0.72 1.75
C ASP A 73 12.50 0.38 1.27
N HIS A 74 12.22 0.99 0.11
CA HIS A 74 13.07 2.02 -0.46
C HIS A 74 13.21 3.26 0.42
N TYR A 75 12.12 3.68 1.08
CA TYR A 75 12.13 4.89 1.91
C TYR A 75 12.48 4.60 3.38
N ALA A 76 12.08 3.45 3.91
CA ALA A 76 12.21 3.11 5.34
C ALA A 76 13.61 2.66 5.77
N ASP A 77 14.46 2.26 4.83
CA ASP A 77 15.85 1.93 5.12
C ASP A 77 16.61 3.12 5.77
N ASN A 78 16.18 4.37 5.55
CA ASN A 78 16.81 5.54 6.21
C ASN A 78 16.47 5.69 7.71
N VAL A 79 15.43 5.02 8.22
CA VAL A 79 14.93 5.19 9.60
C VAL A 79 15.40 4.04 10.51
N ASP A 80 15.60 2.84 9.98
CA ASP A 80 16.00 1.66 10.78
C ASP A 80 17.52 1.59 11.07
N ASP A 81 18.34 2.41 10.39
CA ASP A 81 19.80 2.51 10.59
C ASP A 81 20.22 3.58 11.63
N ALA A 82 19.26 4.29 12.24
CA ALA A 82 19.49 5.44 13.15
C ALA A 82 19.39 5.09 14.64
#